data_AF-A0A067PAB6-F1
#
_entry.id   AF-A0A067PAB6-F1
#
_cell.length_a   1.000
_cell.length_b   1.000
_cell.length_c   1.000
_cell.angle_alpha   90.00
_cell.angle_beta   90.00
_cell.angle_gamma   90.00
#
_symmetry.space_group_name_H-M   'P 1'
#
loop_
_entity.id
_entity.type
_entity.pdbx_description
1 polymer ?
#
loop_
_entity_poly.entity_id
_entity_poly.type
_entity_poly.pdbx_seq_one_letter_code
_entity_poly.pdbx_strand_id
1 'polypeptide(L)'
;MAAIVANRGLSSTPTDPFLSHLVALLSVYNETPAGAATLPTYHGPTSWEHENILRSLGSIVRRMHTAEETLASIKASEDWE
;
A
#
# COMPACT_ATOMS: atom_id res chain seq x y z
N MET A 1 34.01 25.28 -18.31
CA MET A 1 33.33 24.02 -18.68
C MET A 1 31.86 24.13 -18.30
N ALA A 2 30.98 23.60 -19.14
CA ALA A 2 29.58 23.97 -19.36
C ALA A 2 28.66 24.09 -18.13
N ALA A 3 27.83 25.14 -18.15
CA ALA A 3 26.55 25.20 -17.45
C ALA A 3 25.48 24.49 -18.28
N ILE A 4 24.78 23.48 -17.74
CA ILE A 4 23.50 23.02 -18.28
C ILE A 4 22.56 22.67 -17.12
N VAL A 5 21.60 23.59 -16.93
CA VAL A 5 20.23 23.40 -16.43
C VAL A 5 20.03 23.34 -14.92
N ALA A 6 19.87 24.56 -14.40
CA ALA A 6 18.98 24.86 -13.30
C ALA A 6 17.52 24.47 -13.63
N ASN A 7 16.77 24.11 -12.58
CA ASN A 7 15.37 24.48 -12.40
C ASN A 7 14.37 24.04 -13.50
N ARG A 8 13.79 22.84 -13.36
CA ARG A 8 12.41 22.59 -13.80
C ARG A 8 11.51 22.49 -12.57
N GLY A 9 10.83 23.60 -12.25
CA GLY A 9 9.61 23.75 -11.42
C GLY A 9 9.48 22.90 -10.14
N LEU A 10 9.21 23.44 -8.96
CA LEU A 10 8.12 24.38 -8.66
C LEU A 10 6.93 24.28 -9.63
N SER A 11 6.49 23.07 -9.92
CA SER A 11 5.06 22.81 -9.99
C SER A 11 4.75 21.84 -8.86
N SER A 12 3.87 22.24 -7.95
CA SER A 12 3.02 21.29 -7.26
C SER A 12 2.27 20.53 -8.35
N THR A 13 2.87 19.46 -8.89
CA THR A 13 2.14 18.53 -9.74
C THR A 13 0.89 18.15 -8.97
N PRO A 14 -0.32 18.21 -9.55
CA PRO A 14 -1.48 17.65 -8.89
C PRO A 14 -1.07 16.22 -8.56
N THR A 15 -0.90 15.94 -7.26
CA THR A 15 -0.47 14.63 -6.79
C THR A 15 -1.50 13.68 -7.37
N ASP A 16 -1.06 12.75 -8.22
CA ASP A 16 -1.97 11.84 -8.89
C ASP A 16 -2.87 11.22 -7.79
N PRO A 17 -4.19 11.43 -7.86
CA PRO A 17 -5.07 11.11 -6.73
C PRO A 17 -5.06 9.61 -6.44
N PHE A 18 -4.85 8.78 -7.47
CA PHE A 18 -4.73 7.35 -7.32
C PHE A 18 -3.38 6.96 -6.71
N LEU A 19 -2.26 7.55 -7.14
CA LEU A 19 -0.95 7.31 -6.52
C LEU A 19 -0.92 7.74 -5.05
N SER A 20 -1.52 8.89 -4.73
CA SER A 20 -1.65 9.38 -3.35
C SER A 20 -2.41 8.38 -2.49
N HIS A 21 -3.53 7.87 -3.02
CA HIS A 21 -4.32 6.85 -2.38
C HIS A 21 -3.54 5.54 -2.19
N LEU A 22 -2.81 5.10 -3.22
CA LEU A 22 -2.00 3.89 -3.18
C LEU A 22 -0.91 3.95 -2.12
N VAL A 23 -0.23 5.10 -1.98
CA VAL A 23 0.76 5.33 -0.92
C VAL A 23 0.11 5.21 0.45
N ALA A 24 -1.02 5.88 0.68
CA ALA A 24 -1.74 5.81 1.95
C ALA A 24 -2.18 4.37 2.28
N LEU A 25 -2.68 3.63 1.29
CA LEU A 25 -3.11 2.25 1.45
C LEU A 25 -1.94 1.33 1.83
N LEU A 26 -0.78 1.49 1.19
CA LEU A 26 0.42 0.72 1.49
C LEU A 26 1.00 1.03 2.88
N SER A 27 1.01 2.30 3.29
CA SER A 27 1.41 2.69 4.65
C SER A 27 0.56 1.98 5.70
N VAL A 28 -0.77 1.94 5.49
CA VAL A 28 -1.68 1.26 6.41
C VAL A 28 -1.37 -0.24 6.52
N TYR A 29 -1.13 -0.92 5.40
CA TYR A 29 -0.77 -2.35 5.41
C TYR A 29 0.59 -2.64 6.06
N ASN A 30 1.52 -1.70 6.00
CA ASN A 30 2.85 -1.88 6.60
C ASN A 30 2.86 -1.62 8.11
N GLU A 31 2.02 -0.70 8.60
CA GLU A 31 2.05 -0.24 9.99
C GLU A 31 0.99 -0.92 10.87
N THR A 32 -0.04 -1.52 10.28
CA THR A 32 -1.19 -2.02 11.03
C THR A 32 -1.28 -3.54 11.02
N PRO A 33 -1.46 -4.19 12.18
CA PRO A 33 -1.76 -5.62 12.26
C PRO A 33 -3.01 -6.00 11.45
N ALA A 34 -3.04 -7.25 10.97
CA ALA A 34 -4.17 -7.80 10.22
C ALA A 34 -5.51 -7.48 10.90
N GLY A 35 -6.41 -6.82 10.16
CA GLY A 35 -7.78 -6.54 10.61
C GLY A 35 -7.96 -5.36 11.57
N ALA A 36 -6.90 -4.68 12.01
CA ALA A 36 -7.00 -3.56 12.96
C ALA A 36 -7.15 -2.17 12.28
N ALA A 37 -6.99 -2.08 10.96
CA ALA A 37 -6.98 -0.81 10.24
C ALA A 37 -8.28 -0.53 9.47
N THR A 38 -8.75 0.71 9.54
CA THR A 38 -9.71 1.25 8.56
C THR A 38 -8.96 1.56 7.27
N LEU A 39 -9.24 0.82 6.19
CA LEU A 39 -8.60 1.05 4.90
C LEU A 39 -9.11 2.36 4.28
N PRO A 40 -8.20 3.22 3.76
CA PRO A 40 -8.58 4.33 2.92
C PRO A 40 -9.48 3.87 1.77
N THR A 41 -10.55 4.61 1.48
CA THR A 41 -11.41 4.34 0.32
C THR A 41 -11.10 5.36 -0.77
N TYR A 42 -10.88 4.88 -2.00
CA TYR A 42 -10.64 5.76 -3.14
C TYR A 42 -11.98 6.28 -3.69
N HIS A 43 -12.15 7.61 -3.70
CA HIS A 43 -13.33 8.28 -4.25
C HIS A 43 -13.03 9.10 -5.51
N GLY A 44 -11.81 8.98 -6.06
CA GLY A 44 -11.40 9.70 -7.26
C GLY A 44 -11.81 9.01 -8.55
N PRO A 45 -11.42 9.58 -9.72
CA PRO A 45 -11.62 8.94 -11.01
C PRO A 45 -10.92 7.58 -11.08
N THR A 46 -11.66 6.55 -11.50
CA THR A 46 -11.18 5.17 -11.58
C THR A 46 -11.14 4.73 -13.03
N SER A 47 -10.03 4.09 -13.42
CA SER A 47 -9.89 3.39 -14.69
C SER A 47 -9.78 1.88 -14.44
N TRP A 48 -9.89 1.07 -15.49
CA TRP A 48 -9.75 -0.39 -15.37
C TRP A 48 -8.37 -0.78 -14.84
N GLU A 49 -7.32 -0.01 -15.13
CA GLU A 49 -5.98 -0.20 -14.58
C GLU A 49 -5.98 0.00 -13.07
N HIS A 50 -6.61 1.06 -12.58
CA HIS A 50 -6.71 1.35 -11.13
C HIS A 50 -7.44 0.23 -10.39
N GLU A 51 -8.56 -0.26 -10.92
CA GLU A 51 -9.30 -1.39 -10.34
C GLU A 51 -8.47 -2.67 -10.32
N ASN A 52 -7.73 -2.94 -11.39
CA ASN A 52 -6.89 -4.13 -11.47
C ASN A 52 -5.73 -4.08 -10.45
N ILE A 53 -5.14 -2.89 -10.26
CA ILE A 53 -4.10 -2.67 -9.23
C ILE A 53 -4.69 -2.89 -7.84
N LEU A 54 -5.82 -2.26 -7.49
CA LEU A 54 -6.44 -2.40 -6.16
C LEU A 54 -6.86 -3.85 -5.87
N ARG A 55 -7.42 -4.54 -6.86
CA ARG A 55 -7.77 -5.97 -6.74
C ARG A 55 -6.55 -6.85 -6.51
N SER A 56 -5.49 -6.64 -7.30
CA SER A 56 -4.24 -7.39 -7.17
C SER A 56 -3.59 -7.16 -5.82
N LEU A 57 -3.59 -5.92 -5.35
CA LEU A 57 -3.06 -5.55 -4.03
C LEU A 57 -3.83 -6.22 -2.91
N GLY A 58 -5.17 -6.21 -2.95
CA GLY A 58 -6.00 -6.93 -1.98
C GLY A 58 -5.72 -8.43 -1.92
N SER A 59 -5.42 -9.06 -3.07
CA SER A 59 -5.02 -10.47 -3.13
C SER A 59 -3.63 -10.73 -2.51
N ILE A 60 -2.66 -9.83 -2.72
CA ILE A 60 -1.32 -9.91 -2.12
C ILE A 60 -1.41 -9.79 -0.59
N VAL A 61 -2.11 -8.77 -0.11
CA VAL A 61 -2.28 -8.49 1.32
C VAL A 61 -2.97 -9.65 2.04
N ARG A 62 -4.04 -10.20 1.45
CA ARG A 62 -4.72 -11.37 2.03
C ARG A 62 -3.75 -12.54 2.22
N ARG A 63 -2.90 -12.84 1.23
CA ARG A 63 -1.89 -13.89 1.34
C ARG A 63 -0.84 -13.58 2.41
N MET A 64 -0.41 -12.32 2.52
CA MET A 64 0.50 -11.85 3.56
C MET A 64 -0.08 -12.09 4.96
N HIS A 65 -1.30 -11.60 5.21
CA HIS A 65 -1.95 -11.79 6.51
C HIS A 65 -2.21 -13.26 6.85
N THR A 66 -2.65 -14.08 5.89
CA THR A 66 -2.78 -15.52 6.13
C THR A 66 -1.45 -16.17 6.48
N ALA A 67 -0.35 -15.75 5.86
CA ALA A 67 0.98 -16.25 6.21
C ALA A 67 1.42 -15.80 7.61
N GLU A 68 1.15 -14.54 7.98
CA GLU A 68 1.43 -13.99 9.31
C GLU A 68 0.62 -14.71 10.41
N GLU A 69 -0.68 -14.92 10.20
CA GLU A 69 -1.56 -15.67 11.12
C GLU A 69 -1.10 -17.12 11.29
N THR A 70 -0.69 -17.76 10.19
CA THR A 70 -0.16 -19.14 10.22
C THR A 70 1.13 -19.18 11.03
N LEU A 71 2.06 -18.24 10.79
CA LEU A 71 3.32 -18.15 11.53
C LEU A 71 3.10 -17.87 13.02
N ALA A 72 2.15 -16.98 13.36
CA ALA A 72 1.78 -16.70 14.74
C ALA A 72 1.20 -17.94 15.43
N SER A 73 0.38 -18.72 14.73
CA SER A 73 -0.20 -19.96 15.25
C SER A 73 0.87 -21.03 15.51
N ILE A 74 1.86 -21.16 14.62
CA ILE A 74 3.00 -22.08 14.81
C ILE A 74 3.79 -21.67 16.05
N LYS A 75 4.20 -20.40 16.17
CA LYS A 75 4.95 -19.91 17.34
C LYS A 75 4.17 -20.12 18.64
N ALA A 76 2.88 -19.79 18.62
CA ALA A 76 2.02 -19.99 19.78
C ALA A 76 1.91 -21.47 20.17
N SER A 77 2.07 -22.42 19.25
CA SER A 77 2.11 -23.85 19.57
C SER A 77 3.45 -24.33 20.11
N GLU A 78 4.56 -23.67 19.74
CA GLU A 78 5.91 -23.98 20.24
C GLU A 78 6.12 -23.47 21.68
N ASP A 79 5.54 -22.33 22.04
CA ASP A 79 5.69 -21.71 23.37
C ASP A 79 5.01 -22.50 24.53
N TRP A 80 4.29 -23.59 24.23
CA TRP A 80 3.62 -24.44 25.26
C TRP A 80 4.44 -25.67 25.70
N GLU A 81 5.61 -25.93 25.12
CA GLU A 81 6.57 -26.97 25.55
C GLU A 81 7.68 -26.41 26.46
#